data_AF-A0A511VZQ4-F1
#
_entry.id   AF-A0A511VZQ4-F1
#
_cell.length_a   1.000
_cell.length_b   1.000
_cell.length_c   1.000
_cell.angle_alpha   90.00
_cell.angle_beta   90.00
_cell.angle_gamma   90.00
#
_symmetry.space_group_name_H-M   'P 1'
#
loop_
_entity.id
_entity.type
_entity.pdbx_description
1 polymer ?
#
loop_
_entity_poly.entity_id
_entity_poly.type
_entity_poly.pdbx_seq_one_letter_code
_entity_poly.pdbx_strand_id
1 'polypeptide(L)'
;MTLIGKAIKWYRTEQNLTQGQLADGICSVTYISKLENGQIDLKEDVVIQLTNRLQIDQYQLIGQPNQQFRERLRKWLSDIHIYHIPEAHKHKELVEQVDKGYMYIEDQYLYLLAKFGYCLLTDQLKGADALYEFIEKRRMIFEACDPFSFYKFVGIYYRRKGLYNNAIKHLEKAENILGDREDPELHLVMATVYSRLNEILVSNKHAQKAYSIFQEKLFYVRMIDCQVVLGVNYCLVGDFYSAESYFNKLKEVDGEHLLDKTRANIYHHIAYIHFHKKEFGEAESYFKRVLQFNINESDFLNSRYLLSYIYFTTNQYHLAKEYVQKGLILAYEHNHQRYQIKFKVLNMRLENDDEGLLNYLKEKVIPFFEGNGENIELKHYYYLYGKLLYQFNRYKKAAEYFMLARDDFMV
;
A
#
# COMPACT_ATOMS: atom_id res chain seq x y z
N MET A 1 27.47 1.86 -1.07
CA MET A 1 27.29 3.31 -0.76
C MET A 1 27.20 3.43 0.74
N THR A 2 27.97 4.32 1.38
CA THR A 2 27.89 4.52 2.83
C THR A 2 26.71 5.44 3.18
N LEU A 3 25.90 5.04 4.18
CA LEU A 3 24.74 5.82 4.61
C LEU A 3 25.12 7.23 5.05
N ILE A 4 26.27 7.35 5.72
CA ILE A 4 26.83 8.61 6.21
C ILE A 4 26.96 9.65 5.09
N GLY A 5 27.50 9.26 3.92
CA GLY A 5 27.63 10.17 2.78
C GLY A 5 26.28 10.69 2.28
N LYS A 6 25.26 9.82 2.22
CA LYS A 6 23.89 10.22 1.85
C LYS A 6 23.25 11.13 2.89
N ALA A 7 23.47 10.86 4.17
CA ALA A 7 23.00 11.71 5.26
C ALA A 7 23.63 13.10 5.17
N ILE A 8 24.96 13.20 5.07
CA ILE A 8 25.68 14.47 4.93
C ILE A 8 25.14 15.27 3.74
N LYS A 9 24.98 14.61 2.59
CA LYS A 9 24.39 15.24 1.40
C LYS A 9 23.02 15.82 1.69
N TRP A 10 22.16 15.04 2.34
CA TRP A 10 20.79 15.46 2.65
C TRP A 10 20.75 16.66 3.61
N TYR A 11 21.45 16.59 4.75
CA TYR A 11 21.50 17.71 5.71
C TYR A 11 22.08 18.98 5.09
N ARG A 12 23.11 18.83 4.24
CA ARG A 12 23.68 19.97 3.49
C ARG A 12 22.64 20.61 2.58
N THR A 13 21.93 19.80 1.79
CA THR A 13 20.92 20.32 0.85
C THR A 13 19.71 20.92 1.56
N GLU A 14 19.31 20.37 2.71
CA GLU A 14 18.21 20.91 3.52
C GLU A 14 18.53 22.33 4.04
N GLN A 15 19.81 22.59 4.31
CA GLN A 15 20.32 23.91 4.71
C GLN A 15 20.68 24.82 3.52
N ASN A 16 20.40 24.41 2.28
CA ASN A 16 20.76 25.12 1.04
C ASN A 16 22.26 25.42 0.88
N LEU A 17 23.13 24.60 1.50
CA LEU A 17 24.57 24.76 1.38
C LEU A 17 25.09 24.10 0.09
N THR A 18 26.02 24.75 -0.60
CA THR A 18 26.81 24.13 -1.68
C THR A 18 27.89 23.22 -1.10
N GLN A 19 28.43 22.28 -1.90
CA GLN A 19 29.57 21.47 -1.47
C GLN A 19 30.78 22.34 -1.12
N GLY A 20 30.97 23.46 -1.83
CA GLY A 20 32.00 24.45 -1.53
C GLY A 20 31.83 25.07 -0.15
N GLN A 21 30.62 25.54 0.17
CA GLN A 21 30.32 26.12 1.48
C GLN A 21 30.44 25.12 2.63
N LEU A 22 30.07 23.86 2.42
CA LEU A 22 30.31 22.82 3.42
C LEU A 22 31.81 22.56 3.60
N ALA A 23 32.58 22.50 2.51
CA ALA A 23 34.01 22.23 2.53
C ALA A 23 34.87 23.39 3.07
N ASP A 24 34.39 24.63 2.97
CA ASP A 24 35.17 25.85 3.21
C ASP A 24 35.85 25.87 4.59
N GLY A 25 37.18 26.01 4.60
CA GLY A 25 37.98 25.99 5.83
C GLY A 25 38.04 24.64 6.56
N ILE A 26 37.48 23.56 6.00
CA ILE A 26 37.46 22.22 6.59
C ILE A 26 38.22 21.20 5.73
N CYS A 27 37.85 21.09 4.45
CA CYS A 27 38.40 20.09 3.54
C CYS A 27 38.26 20.53 2.07
N SER A 28 38.63 19.67 1.11
CA SER A 28 38.44 19.98 -0.31
C SER A 28 36.99 19.73 -0.77
N VAL A 29 36.50 20.54 -1.73
CA VAL A 29 35.19 20.31 -2.36
C VAL A 29 35.10 18.92 -2.99
N THR A 30 36.23 18.45 -3.54
CA THR A 30 36.35 17.10 -4.11
C THR A 30 36.16 16.02 -3.05
N TYR A 31 36.68 16.22 -1.83
CA TYR A 31 36.46 15.31 -0.71
C TYR A 31 34.96 15.20 -0.36
N ILE A 32 34.26 16.32 -0.20
CA ILE A 32 32.80 16.32 0.05
C ILE A 32 32.05 15.60 -1.06
N SER A 33 32.36 15.89 -2.32
CA SER A 33 31.70 15.23 -3.46
C SER A 33 31.91 13.71 -3.46
N LYS A 34 33.14 13.26 -3.21
CA LYS A 34 33.45 11.83 -3.11
C LYS A 34 32.76 11.17 -1.92
N LEU A 35 32.71 11.86 -0.76
CA LEU A 35 32.05 11.38 0.45
C LEU A 35 30.53 11.22 0.22
N GLU A 36 29.87 12.23 -0.33
CA GLU A 36 28.42 12.23 -0.59
C GLU A 36 28.00 11.16 -1.61
N ASN A 37 28.90 10.81 -2.52
CA ASN A 37 28.70 9.76 -3.51
C ASN A 37 29.17 8.38 -3.00
N GLY A 38 29.64 8.28 -1.76
CA GLY A 38 30.05 7.04 -1.12
C GLY A 38 31.32 6.43 -1.72
N GLN A 39 32.20 7.26 -2.31
CA GLN A 39 33.49 6.85 -2.88
C GLN A 39 34.62 6.87 -1.84
N ILE A 40 34.46 7.63 -0.76
CA ILE A 40 35.39 7.70 0.37
C ILE A 40 34.60 7.73 1.68
N ASP A 41 35.24 7.30 2.76
CA ASP A 41 34.68 7.34 4.10
C ASP A 41 34.94 8.68 4.79
N LEU A 42 34.11 8.98 5.81
CA LEU A 42 34.26 10.15 6.64
C LEU A 42 35.48 9.98 7.56
N LYS A 43 36.47 10.85 7.41
CA LYS A 43 37.63 10.91 8.29
C LYS A 43 37.32 11.59 9.62
N GLU A 44 37.96 11.11 10.69
CA GLU A 44 37.82 11.61 12.05
C GLU A 44 38.35 13.05 12.23
N ASP A 45 39.32 13.48 11.42
CA ASP A 45 39.93 14.81 11.51
C ASP A 45 38.97 15.94 11.08
N VAL A 46 37.99 15.63 10.21
CA VAL A 46 37.04 16.61 9.68
C VAL A 46 35.63 16.49 10.27
N VAL A 47 35.31 15.38 10.96
CA VAL A 47 33.93 15.10 11.42
C VAL A 47 33.37 16.20 12.29
N ILE A 48 34.11 16.65 13.31
CA ILE A 48 33.65 17.67 14.27
C ILE A 48 33.27 18.97 13.55
N GLN A 49 34.11 19.39 12.61
CA GLN A 49 33.88 20.63 11.88
C GLN A 49 32.67 20.52 10.94
N LEU A 50 32.53 19.37 10.26
CA LEU A 50 31.39 19.11 9.38
C LEU A 50 30.08 18.99 10.17
N THR A 51 30.07 18.27 11.29
CA THR A 51 28.88 18.06 12.13
C THR A 51 28.43 19.36 12.78
N ASN A 52 29.37 20.18 13.27
CA ASN A 52 29.05 21.52 13.79
C ASN A 52 28.41 22.40 12.71
N ARG A 53 28.94 22.39 11.48
CA ARG A 53 28.38 23.16 10.36
C ARG A 53 27.00 22.67 9.95
N LEU A 54 26.79 21.36 9.97
CA LEU A 54 25.51 20.74 9.65
C LEU A 54 24.53 20.69 10.84
N GLN A 55 24.95 21.14 12.03
CA GLN A 55 24.15 21.06 13.27
C GLN A 55 23.68 19.62 13.58
N ILE A 56 24.54 18.64 13.30
CA ILE A 56 24.34 17.23 13.61
C ILE A 56 25.20 16.91 14.83
N ASP A 57 24.71 16.07 15.73
CA ASP A 57 25.56 15.55 16.80
C ASP A 57 26.63 14.61 16.21
N GLN A 58 27.89 14.87 16.51
CA GLN A 58 29.02 14.06 16.05
C GLN A 58 28.86 12.57 16.40
N TYR A 59 28.25 12.26 17.54
CA TYR A 59 28.02 10.88 17.97
C TYR A 59 27.13 10.12 16.98
N GLN A 60 26.24 10.80 16.25
CA GLN A 60 25.42 10.15 15.23
C GLN A 60 26.25 9.62 14.06
N LEU A 61 27.38 10.27 13.73
CA LEU A 61 28.20 9.89 12.57
C LEU A 61 29.40 9.00 12.91
N ILE A 62 29.99 9.18 14.10
CA ILE A 62 31.23 8.47 14.51
C ILE A 62 31.09 7.73 15.85
N GLY A 63 29.94 7.81 16.51
CA GLY A 63 29.70 7.10 17.76
C GLY A 63 29.75 5.58 17.58
N GLN A 64 30.13 4.85 18.64
CA GLN A 64 30.07 3.40 18.60
C GLN A 64 28.61 2.93 18.64
N PRO A 65 28.18 2.08 17.71
CA PRO A 65 26.84 1.52 17.74
C PRO A 65 26.57 0.74 19.02
N ASN A 66 25.42 0.97 19.63
CA ASN A 66 24.94 0.09 20.69
C ASN A 66 24.60 -1.28 20.07
N GLN A 67 25.51 -2.24 20.21
CA GLN A 67 25.39 -3.57 19.61
C GLN A 67 24.12 -4.29 20.09
N GLN A 68 23.81 -4.20 21.38
CA GLN A 68 22.61 -4.81 21.95
C GLN A 68 21.34 -4.21 21.35
N PHE A 69 21.29 -2.88 21.18
CA PHE A 69 20.17 -2.22 20.52
C PHE A 69 20.03 -2.67 19.07
N ARG A 70 21.14 -2.70 18.32
CA ARG A 70 21.16 -3.10 16.91
C ARG A 70 20.68 -4.54 16.72
N GLU A 71 21.06 -5.46 17.59
CA GLU A 71 20.58 -6.84 17.56
C GLU A 71 19.07 -6.93 17.81
N ARG A 72 18.55 -6.22 18.83
CA ARG A 72 17.10 -6.15 19.10
C ARG A 72 16.34 -5.56 17.92
N LEU A 73 16.86 -4.50 17.33
CA LEU A 73 16.28 -3.83 16.17
C LEU A 73 16.23 -4.75 14.95
N ARG A 74 17.30 -5.50 14.67
CA ARG A 74 17.33 -6.48 13.57
C ARG A 74 16.36 -7.63 13.78
N LYS A 75 16.22 -8.13 15.02
CA LYS A 75 15.20 -9.14 15.36
C LYS A 75 13.79 -8.60 15.12
N TRP A 76 13.52 -7.39 15.61
CA TRP A 76 12.24 -6.73 15.38
C TRP A 76 11.90 -6.58 13.90
N LEU A 77 12.87 -6.09 13.11
CA LEU A 77 12.72 -5.94 11.67
C LEU A 77 12.47 -7.29 10.97
N SER A 78 13.20 -8.34 11.37
CA SER A 78 12.99 -9.70 10.86
C SER A 78 11.56 -10.19 11.10
N ASP A 79 11.04 -10.03 12.32
CA ASP A 79 9.67 -10.45 12.65
C ASP A 79 8.61 -9.68 11.84
N ILE A 80 8.87 -8.39 11.57
CA ILE A 80 8.02 -7.58 10.70
C ILE A 80 8.02 -8.14 9.27
N HIS A 81 9.20 -8.50 8.73
CA HIS A 81 9.30 -9.04 7.37
C HIS A 81 8.56 -10.34 7.17
N ILE A 82 8.65 -11.25 8.15
CA ILE A 82 8.01 -12.57 8.10
C ILE A 82 6.58 -12.55 8.63
N TYR A 83 6.05 -11.38 8.98
CA TYR A 83 4.69 -11.18 9.47
C TYR A 83 4.38 -11.91 10.79
N HIS A 84 5.38 -12.06 11.68
CA HIS A 84 5.22 -12.70 12.98
C HIS A 84 4.71 -11.71 14.04
N ILE A 85 3.43 -11.31 13.94
CA ILE A 85 2.83 -10.24 14.77
C ILE A 85 3.13 -10.38 16.28
N PRO A 86 2.97 -11.57 16.93
CA PRO A 86 3.24 -11.68 18.37
C PRO A 86 4.68 -11.36 18.77
N GLU A 87 5.68 -11.82 18.01
CA GLU A 87 7.10 -11.54 18.30
C GLU A 87 7.47 -10.11 17.91
N ALA A 88 6.88 -9.58 16.83
CA ALA A 88 7.04 -8.17 16.47
C ALA A 88 6.53 -7.23 17.58
N HIS A 89 5.47 -7.60 18.30
CA HIS A 89 5.01 -6.87 19.48
C HIS A 89 6.01 -6.94 20.64
N LYS A 90 6.49 -8.13 20.99
CA LYS A 90 7.48 -8.32 22.06
C LYS A 90 8.78 -7.55 21.79
N HIS A 91 9.32 -7.68 20.58
CA HIS A 91 10.56 -7.00 20.22
C HIS A 91 10.41 -5.48 20.11
N LYS A 92 9.21 -4.97 19.77
CA LYS A 92 8.94 -3.52 19.85
C LYS A 92 9.16 -2.99 21.26
N GLU A 93 8.59 -3.64 22.28
CA GLU A 93 8.73 -3.21 23.68
C GLU A 93 10.20 -3.19 24.11
N LEU A 94 10.97 -4.21 23.73
CA LEU A 94 12.40 -4.32 24.04
C LEU A 94 13.26 -3.25 23.36
N VAL A 95 12.87 -2.81 22.16
CA VAL A 95 13.53 -1.73 21.41
C VAL A 95 13.17 -0.36 22.01
N GLU A 96 11.94 -0.19 22.50
CA GLU A 96 11.46 1.08 23.07
C GLU A 96 11.99 1.37 24.48
N GLN A 97 12.45 0.35 25.21
CA GLN A 97 13.08 0.48 26.54
C GLN A 97 14.50 1.08 26.50
N VAL A 98 15.15 1.11 25.34
CA VAL A 98 16.52 1.64 25.22
C VAL A 98 16.47 3.16 25.10
N ASP A 99 17.31 3.85 25.87
CA ASP A 99 17.48 5.31 25.75
C ASP A 99 17.93 5.68 24.33
N LYS A 100 17.15 6.57 23.70
CA LYS A 100 17.31 6.97 22.30
C LYS A 100 18.14 8.24 22.16
N GLY A 101 18.60 8.85 23.27
CA GLY A 101 19.21 10.17 23.32
C GLY A 101 20.45 10.36 22.43
N TYR A 102 21.16 9.29 22.06
CA TYR A 102 22.35 9.33 21.21
C TYR A 102 22.42 8.07 20.35
N MET A 103 21.63 8.01 19.27
CA MET A 103 21.61 6.86 18.36
C MET A 103 22.56 7.08 17.19
N TYR A 104 23.38 6.08 16.88
CA TYR A 104 24.15 6.07 15.64
C TYR A 104 23.20 6.18 14.44
N ILE A 105 23.56 6.95 13.43
CA ILE A 105 22.65 7.41 12.38
C ILE A 105 21.99 6.24 11.62
N GLU A 106 22.74 5.17 11.35
CA GLU A 106 22.19 3.95 10.73
C GLU A 106 21.12 3.30 11.59
N ASP A 107 21.35 3.19 12.90
CA ASP A 107 20.40 2.58 13.82
C ASP A 107 19.13 3.45 13.95
N GLN A 108 19.28 4.78 13.88
CA GLN A 108 18.14 5.71 13.89
C GLN A 108 17.25 5.53 12.65
N TYR A 109 17.83 5.52 11.46
CA TYR A 109 17.06 5.35 10.23
C TYR A 109 16.48 3.94 10.10
N LEU A 110 17.21 2.92 10.54
CA LEU A 110 16.71 1.54 10.58
C LEU A 110 15.55 1.39 11.58
N TYR A 111 15.62 2.07 12.74
CA TYR A 111 14.54 2.10 13.72
C TYR A 111 13.27 2.74 13.14
N LEU A 112 13.41 3.89 12.46
CA LEU A 112 12.28 4.56 11.82
C LEU A 112 11.65 3.71 10.71
N LEU A 113 12.48 2.99 9.95
CA LEU A 113 12.01 2.08 8.91
C LEU A 113 11.30 0.85 9.48
N ALA A 114 11.84 0.26 10.56
CA ALA A 114 11.17 -0.81 11.29
C ALA A 114 9.85 -0.34 11.91
N LYS A 115 9.81 0.88 12.49
CA LYS A 115 8.57 1.47 13.01
C LYS A 115 7.53 1.67 11.91
N PHE A 116 7.94 2.09 10.72
CA PHE A 116 7.05 2.20 9.56
C PHE A 116 6.49 0.84 9.14
N GLY A 117 7.35 -0.17 8.97
CA GLY A 117 6.93 -1.54 8.69
C GLY A 117 5.98 -2.10 9.75
N TYR A 118 6.25 -1.83 11.03
CA TYR A 118 5.38 -2.22 12.14
C TYR A 118 4.01 -1.54 12.10
N CYS A 119 3.94 -0.24 11.78
CA CYS A 119 2.66 0.44 11.59
C CYS A 119 1.85 -0.19 10.44
N LEU A 120 2.51 -0.62 9.36
CA LEU A 120 1.84 -1.33 8.24
C LEU A 120 1.37 -2.74 8.61
N LEU A 121 2.16 -3.46 9.41
CA LEU A 121 1.86 -4.79 9.95
C LEU A 121 0.62 -4.77 10.87
N THR A 122 0.49 -3.70 11.67
CA THR A 122 -0.53 -3.57 12.71
C THR A 122 -1.70 -2.66 12.31
N ASP A 123 -1.83 -2.38 11.00
CA ASP A 123 -2.89 -1.55 10.42
C ASP A 123 -3.00 -0.12 11.01
N GLN A 124 -1.91 0.43 11.55
CA GLN A 124 -1.83 1.79 12.10
C GLN A 124 -1.62 2.84 11.00
N LEU A 125 -2.61 3.01 10.12
CA LEU A 125 -2.47 3.80 8.89
C LEU A 125 -2.12 5.28 9.13
N LYS A 126 -2.67 5.93 10.17
CA LYS A 126 -2.32 7.33 10.48
C LYS A 126 -0.86 7.49 10.91
N GLY A 127 -0.35 6.52 11.67
CA GLY A 127 1.08 6.47 12.04
C GLY A 127 1.97 6.20 10.83
N ALA A 128 1.53 5.32 9.93
CA ALA A 128 2.22 5.05 8.67
C ALA A 128 2.28 6.31 7.76
N ASP A 129 1.21 7.11 7.69
CA ASP A 129 1.19 8.36 6.92
C ASP A 129 2.24 9.36 7.42
N ALA A 130 2.25 9.63 8.72
CA ALA A 130 3.22 10.56 9.32
C ALA A 130 4.67 10.09 9.11
N LEU A 131 4.92 8.78 9.22
CA LEU A 131 6.24 8.21 8.97
C LEU A 131 6.62 8.24 7.49
N TYR A 132 5.67 7.97 6.59
CA TYR A 132 5.91 7.98 5.15
C TYR A 132 6.33 9.38 4.66
N GLU A 133 5.68 10.46 5.14
CA GLU A 133 6.10 11.83 4.80
C GLU A 133 7.54 12.12 5.22
N PHE A 134 7.94 11.66 6.41
CA PHE A 134 9.31 11.79 6.90
C PHE A 134 10.31 10.97 6.06
N ILE A 135 9.92 9.75 5.69
CA ILE A 135 10.71 8.82 4.88
C ILE A 135 10.89 9.35 3.46
N GLU A 136 9.84 9.81 2.80
CA GLU A 136 9.87 10.29 1.41
C GLU A 136 10.76 11.53 1.27
N LYS A 137 10.69 12.48 2.20
CA LYS A 137 11.60 13.65 2.24
C LYS A 137 13.08 13.25 2.38
N ARG A 138 13.35 12.07 2.94
CA ARG A 138 14.70 11.51 3.17
C ARG A 138 14.94 10.24 2.37
N ARG A 139 14.25 10.08 1.24
CA ARG A 139 14.26 8.87 0.40
C ARG A 139 15.67 8.32 0.18
N MET A 140 16.62 9.16 -0.21
CA MET A 140 18.00 8.75 -0.49
C MET A 140 18.73 8.13 0.72
N ILE A 141 18.39 8.54 1.94
CA ILE A 141 18.94 7.99 3.18
C ILE A 141 18.31 6.62 3.43
N PHE A 142 16.98 6.53 3.42
CA PHE A 142 16.29 5.26 3.70
C PHE A 142 16.58 4.18 2.63
N GLU A 143 16.65 4.57 1.35
CA GLU A 143 17.08 3.68 0.26
C GLU A 143 18.50 3.13 0.47
N ALA A 144 19.40 3.90 1.08
CA ALA A 144 20.76 3.46 1.39
C ALA A 144 20.88 2.70 2.71
N CYS A 145 19.97 2.95 3.66
CA CYS A 145 20.00 2.37 5.00
C CYS A 145 19.67 0.88 4.98
N ASP A 146 18.52 0.54 4.37
CA ASP A 146 18.15 -0.85 4.12
C ASP A 146 17.23 -0.91 2.88
N PRO A 147 17.83 -1.07 1.68
CA PRO A 147 17.12 -0.96 0.42
C PRO A 147 15.91 -1.90 0.32
N PHE A 148 16.07 -3.15 0.77
CA PHE A 148 15.01 -4.16 0.69
C PHE A 148 13.79 -3.75 1.52
N SER A 149 13.98 -3.42 2.79
CA SER A 149 12.92 -2.95 3.69
C SER A 149 12.25 -1.69 3.18
N PHE A 150 13.04 -0.73 2.70
CA PHE A 150 12.50 0.52 2.16
C PHE A 150 11.53 0.24 1.02
N TYR A 151 11.97 -0.48 -0.01
CA TYR A 151 11.14 -0.76 -1.18
C TYR A 151 9.95 -1.66 -0.85
N LYS A 152 10.13 -2.70 -0.01
CA LYS A 152 9.03 -3.58 0.42
C LYS A 152 7.96 -2.80 1.19
N PHE A 153 8.34 -2.02 2.21
CA PHE A 153 7.39 -1.31 3.06
C PHE A 153 6.71 -0.15 2.33
N VAL A 154 7.43 0.61 1.50
CA VAL A 154 6.80 1.66 0.67
C VAL A 154 5.83 1.05 -0.35
N GLY A 155 6.18 -0.11 -0.94
CA GLY A 155 5.26 -0.86 -1.80
C GLY A 155 3.98 -1.29 -1.07
N ILE A 156 4.12 -1.84 0.14
CA ILE A 156 2.98 -2.19 1.00
C ILE A 156 2.14 -0.96 1.35
N TYR A 157 2.77 0.17 1.68
CA TYR A 157 2.08 1.42 1.98
C TYR A 157 1.23 1.91 0.79
N TYR A 158 1.80 1.97 -0.41
CA TYR A 158 1.05 2.34 -1.60
C TYR A 158 -0.10 1.38 -1.89
N ARG A 159 0.10 0.06 -1.70
CA ARG A 159 -0.98 -0.92 -1.83
C ARG A 159 -2.11 -0.63 -0.84
N ARG A 160 -1.79 -0.32 0.42
CA ARG A 160 -2.79 0.05 1.46
C ARG A 160 -3.55 1.32 1.12
N LYS A 161 -2.94 2.25 0.38
CA LYS A 161 -3.59 3.46 -0.15
C LYS A 161 -4.39 3.23 -1.44
N GLY A 162 -4.34 2.01 -1.99
CA GLY A 162 -4.94 1.68 -3.27
C GLY A 162 -4.21 2.29 -4.46
N LEU A 163 -2.92 2.61 -4.33
CA LEU A 163 -2.07 3.17 -5.39
C LEU A 163 -1.21 2.06 -6.03
N TYR A 164 -1.82 1.22 -6.87
CA TYR A 164 -1.28 -0.07 -7.30
C TYR A 164 -0.07 0.04 -8.23
N ASN A 165 -0.08 0.96 -9.19
CA ASN A 165 1.09 1.20 -10.04
C ASN A 165 2.31 1.70 -9.26
N ASN A 166 2.11 2.53 -8.22
CA ASN A 166 3.20 2.95 -7.35
C ASN A 166 3.67 1.79 -6.46
N ALA A 167 2.74 0.98 -5.97
CA ALA A 167 3.05 -0.20 -5.18
C ALA A 167 3.95 -1.16 -5.97
N ILE A 168 3.54 -1.55 -7.18
CA ILE A 168 4.27 -2.58 -7.94
C ILE A 168 5.68 -2.13 -8.33
N LYS A 169 5.86 -0.86 -8.72
CA LYS A 169 7.19 -0.28 -9.00
C LYS A 169 8.16 -0.40 -7.82
N HIS A 170 7.67 -0.31 -6.59
CA HIS A 170 8.51 -0.47 -5.40
C HIS A 170 8.71 -1.95 -5.05
N LEU A 171 7.67 -2.78 -5.18
CA LEU A 171 7.78 -4.22 -4.89
C LEU A 171 8.69 -4.95 -5.86
N GLU A 172 8.68 -4.62 -7.15
CA GLU A 172 9.61 -5.17 -8.15
C GLU A 172 11.07 -4.79 -7.84
N LYS A 173 11.31 -3.57 -7.35
CA LYS A 173 12.64 -3.20 -6.84
C LYS A 173 13.03 -4.03 -5.62
N ALA A 174 12.10 -4.25 -4.69
CA ALA A 174 12.36 -5.11 -3.52
C ALA A 174 12.69 -6.54 -3.95
N GLU A 175 11.95 -7.11 -4.91
CA GLU A 175 12.21 -8.45 -5.45
C GLU A 175 13.58 -8.54 -6.13
N ASN A 176 13.94 -7.55 -6.96
CA ASN A 176 15.26 -7.50 -7.58
C ASN A 176 16.41 -7.43 -6.55
N ILE A 177 16.23 -6.70 -5.45
CA ILE A 177 17.22 -6.60 -4.36
C ILE A 177 17.28 -7.89 -3.54
N LEU A 178 16.17 -8.60 -3.41
CA LEU A 178 16.10 -9.86 -2.70
C LEU A 178 16.95 -10.93 -3.40
N GLY A 179 16.94 -10.95 -4.73
CA GLY A 179 17.69 -11.86 -5.58
C GLY A 179 17.16 -13.29 -5.47
N ASP A 180 18.05 -14.28 -5.31
CA ASP A 180 17.68 -15.69 -5.20
C ASP A 180 17.07 -16.08 -3.84
N ARG A 181 17.06 -15.16 -2.87
CA ARG A 181 16.41 -15.38 -1.58
C ARG A 181 14.90 -15.35 -1.73
N GLU A 182 14.19 -16.01 -0.81
CA GLU A 182 12.74 -16.07 -0.83
C GLU A 182 12.11 -15.30 0.32
N ASP A 183 11.12 -14.47 0.00
CA ASP A 183 10.26 -13.77 0.95
C ASP A 183 8.80 -14.03 0.55
N PRO A 184 8.11 -14.98 1.21
CA PRO A 184 6.75 -15.35 0.83
C PRO A 184 5.75 -14.22 1.05
N GLU A 185 6.02 -13.32 2.00
CA GLU A 185 5.17 -12.16 2.24
C GLU A 185 5.28 -11.14 1.09
N LEU A 186 6.47 -10.93 0.54
CA LEU A 186 6.66 -10.10 -0.65
C LEU A 186 5.86 -10.67 -1.83
N HIS A 187 5.97 -11.97 -2.09
CA HIS A 187 5.21 -12.62 -3.17
C HIS A 187 3.69 -12.53 -2.95
N LEU A 188 3.20 -12.74 -1.73
CA LEU A 188 1.77 -12.56 -1.44
C LEU A 188 1.31 -11.12 -1.71
N VAL A 189 2.07 -10.12 -1.25
CA VAL A 189 1.76 -8.70 -1.52
C VAL A 189 1.78 -8.41 -3.01
N MET A 190 2.79 -8.86 -3.76
CA MET A 190 2.85 -8.71 -5.22
C MET A 190 1.66 -9.37 -5.91
N ALA A 191 1.28 -10.58 -5.48
CA ALA A 191 0.11 -11.28 -6.02
C ALA A 191 -1.17 -10.45 -5.88
N THR A 192 -1.39 -9.83 -4.72
CA THR A 192 -2.56 -8.94 -4.50
C THR A 192 -2.52 -7.70 -5.40
N VAL A 193 -1.33 -7.13 -5.66
CA VAL A 193 -1.19 -5.93 -6.50
C VAL A 193 -1.39 -6.29 -7.98
N TYR A 194 -0.76 -7.36 -8.47
CA TYR A 194 -0.98 -7.83 -9.84
C TYR A 194 -2.43 -8.25 -10.09
N SER A 195 -3.11 -8.84 -9.10
CA SER A 195 -4.55 -9.12 -9.17
C SER A 195 -5.35 -7.83 -9.41
N ARG A 196 -5.05 -6.76 -8.66
CA ARG A 196 -5.68 -5.44 -8.84
C ARG A 196 -5.37 -4.76 -10.18
N LEU A 197 -4.19 -5.02 -10.74
CA LEU A 197 -3.78 -4.55 -12.07
C LEU A 197 -4.29 -5.44 -13.21
N ASN A 198 -5.10 -6.46 -12.89
CA ASN A 198 -5.62 -7.43 -13.86
C ASN A 198 -4.54 -8.29 -14.55
N GLU A 199 -3.36 -8.41 -13.95
CA GLU A 199 -2.26 -9.28 -14.40
C GLU A 199 -2.42 -10.68 -13.77
N ILE A 200 -3.50 -11.37 -14.15
CA ILE A 200 -4.01 -12.56 -13.45
C ILE A 200 -3.01 -13.71 -13.40
N LEU A 201 -2.32 -13.98 -14.52
CA LEU A 201 -1.34 -15.07 -14.59
C LEU A 201 -0.13 -14.81 -13.69
N VAL A 202 0.38 -13.57 -13.69
CA VAL A 202 1.50 -13.16 -12.84
C VAL A 202 1.10 -13.18 -11.37
N SER A 203 -0.11 -12.71 -11.07
CA SER A 203 -0.70 -12.79 -9.73
C SER A 203 -0.77 -14.24 -9.22
N ASN A 204 -1.31 -15.15 -10.03
CA ASN A 204 -1.40 -16.58 -9.67
C ASN A 204 -0.02 -17.19 -9.41
N LYS A 205 0.98 -16.88 -10.24
CA LYS A 205 2.36 -17.36 -10.07
C LYS A 205 2.92 -16.95 -8.71
N HIS A 206 2.80 -15.68 -8.33
CA HIS A 206 3.28 -15.20 -7.03
C HIS A 206 2.46 -15.78 -5.86
N ALA A 207 1.14 -15.88 -5.98
CA ALA A 207 0.29 -16.47 -4.93
C ALA A 207 0.64 -17.94 -4.68
N GLN A 208 0.89 -18.72 -5.73
CA GLN A 208 1.30 -20.12 -5.63
C GLN A 208 2.69 -20.27 -5.00
N LYS A 209 3.65 -19.42 -5.40
CA LYS A 209 4.98 -19.41 -4.80
C LYS A 209 4.95 -19.05 -3.31
N ALA A 210 4.17 -18.04 -2.94
CA ALA A 210 3.97 -17.70 -1.53
C ALA A 210 3.33 -18.87 -0.76
N TYR A 211 2.28 -19.48 -1.34
CA TYR A 211 1.56 -20.60 -0.73
C TYR A 211 2.47 -21.79 -0.42
N SER A 212 3.33 -22.21 -1.37
CA SER A 212 4.22 -23.37 -1.14
C SER A 212 5.17 -23.13 0.04
N ILE A 213 5.77 -21.95 0.11
CA ILE A 213 6.67 -21.59 1.22
C ILE A 213 5.90 -21.49 2.55
N PHE A 214 4.70 -20.92 2.55
CA PHE A 214 3.86 -20.85 3.75
C PHE A 214 3.39 -22.23 4.21
N GLN A 215 3.14 -23.15 3.28
CA GLN A 215 2.81 -24.53 3.56
C GLN A 215 3.98 -25.26 4.24
N GLU A 216 5.20 -25.11 3.72
CA GLU A 216 6.41 -25.68 4.35
C GLU A 216 6.63 -25.16 5.78
N LYS A 217 6.29 -23.88 6.03
CA LYS A 217 6.39 -23.23 7.34
C LYS A 217 5.17 -23.41 8.24
N LEU A 218 4.13 -24.11 7.78
CA LEU A 218 2.85 -24.30 8.48
C LEU A 218 2.17 -22.98 8.91
N PHE A 219 2.29 -21.93 8.10
CA PHE A 219 1.63 -20.64 8.34
C PHE A 219 0.22 -20.60 7.73
N TYR A 220 -0.72 -21.27 8.40
CA TYR A 220 -2.09 -21.48 7.91
C TYR A 220 -2.86 -20.20 7.53
N VAL A 221 -2.75 -19.12 8.33
CA VAL A 221 -3.43 -17.85 8.03
C VAL A 221 -2.93 -17.28 6.69
N ARG A 222 -1.63 -17.37 6.42
CA ARG A 222 -1.04 -16.89 5.16
C ARG A 222 -1.33 -17.80 3.99
N MET A 223 -1.45 -19.10 4.22
CA MET A 223 -1.96 -20.03 3.20
C MET A 223 -3.37 -19.62 2.76
N ILE A 224 -4.25 -19.29 3.70
CA ILE A 224 -5.61 -18.81 3.41
C ILE A 224 -5.57 -17.49 2.64
N ASP A 225 -4.73 -16.53 3.02
CA ASP A 225 -4.58 -15.28 2.27
C ASP A 225 -4.14 -15.51 0.82
N CYS A 226 -3.20 -16.43 0.57
CA CYS A 226 -2.80 -16.81 -0.79
C CYS A 226 -3.98 -17.42 -1.56
N GLN A 227 -4.75 -18.29 -0.92
CA GLN A 227 -5.92 -18.91 -1.52
C GLN A 227 -6.98 -17.84 -1.85
N VAL A 228 -7.22 -16.87 -0.96
CA VAL A 228 -8.13 -15.74 -1.22
C VAL A 228 -7.73 -15.00 -2.49
N VAL A 229 -6.43 -14.73 -2.73
CA VAL A 229 -5.97 -14.09 -3.97
C VAL A 229 -6.32 -14.91 -5.20
N LEU A 230 -6.12 -16.23 -5.18
CA LEU A 230 -6.50 -17.11 -6.28
C LEU A 230 -8.03 -17.09 -6.51
N GLY A 231 -8.82 -17.10 -5.44
CA GLY A 231 -10.28 -16.96 -5.51
C GLY A 231 -10.73 -15.64 -6.14
N VAL A 232 -10.08 -14.53 -5.77
CA VAL A 232 -10.32 -13.21 -6.39
C VAL A 232 -10.02 -13.25 -7.88
N ASN A 233 -8.93 -13.91 -8.26
CA ASN A 233 -8.54 -14.02 -9.66
C ASN A 233 -9.58 -14.79 -10.49
N TYR A 234 -10.25 -15.80 -9.94
CA TYR A 234 -11.42 -16.43 -10.60
C TYR A 234 -12.57 -15.43 -10.79
N CYS A 235 -12.86 -14.58 -9.80
CA CYS A 235 -13.88 -13.53 -9.95
C CYS A 235 -13.53 -12.53 -11.06
N LEU A 236 -12.24 -12.15 -11.17
CA LEU A 236 -11.79 -11.14 -12.15
C LEU A 236 -11.86 -11.65 -13.59
N VAL A 237 -11.69 -12.96 -13.81
CA VAL A 237 -11.89 -13.58 -15.14
C VAL A 237 -13.35 -13.95 -15.42
N GLY A 238 -14.27 -13.64 -14.50
CA GLY A 238 -15.70 -13.88 -14.65
C GLY A 238 -16.17 -15.30 -14.32
N ASP A 239 -15.30 -16.18 -13.83
CA ASP A 239 -15.66 -17.53 -13.38
C ASP A 239 -16.20 -17.51 -11.94
N PHE A 240 -17.39 -16.93 -11.81
CA PHE A 240 -18.07 -16.77 -10.51
C PHE A 240 -18.49 -18.10 -9.89
N TYR A 241 -18.69 -19.15 -10.69
CA TYR A 241 -19.06 -20.48 -10.19
C TYR A 241 -17.87 -21.14 -9.47
N SER A 242 -16.70 -21.17 -10.12
CA SER A 242 -15.48 -21.68 -9.49
C SER A 242 -15.10 -20.84 -8.27
N ALA A 243 -15.18 -19.50 -8.38
CA ALA A 243 -14.90 -18.61 -7.27
C ALA A 243 -15.81 -18.86 -6.06
N GLU A 244 -17.11 -19.04 -6.28
CA GLU A 244 -18.07 -19.32 -5.20
C GLU A 244 -17.80 -20.66 -4.52
N SER A 245 -17.58 -21.72 -5.30
CA SER A 245 -17.19 -23.03 -4.74
C SER A 245 -15.93 -22.90 -3.89
N TYR A 246 -14.96 -22.12 -4.37
CA TYR A 246 -13.69 -21.90 -3.73
C TYR A 246 -13.82 -21.12 -2.41
N PHE A 247 -14.54 -19.99 -2.40
CA PHE A 247 -14.75 -19.21 -1.18
C PHE A 247 -15.66 -19.91 -0.17
N ASN A 248 -16.63 -20.72 -0.61
CA ASN A 248 -17.42 -21.54 0.30
C ASN A 248 -16.57 -22.60 1.01
N LYS A 249 -15.61 -23.23 0.31
CA LYS A 249 -14.63 -24.12 0.96
C LYS A 249 -13.76 -23.37 1.97
N LEU A 250 -13.26 -22.18 1.64
CA LEU A 250 -12.51 -21.36 2.59
C LEU A 250 -13.35 -20.95 3.81
N LYS A 251 -14.65 -20.71 3.61
CA LYS A 251 -15.61 -20.44 4.68
C LYS A 251 -15.84 -21.68 5.56
N GLU A 252 -15.76 -22.90 5.02
CA GLU A 252 -15.89 -24.15 5.80
C GLU A 252 -14.64 -24.50 6.60
N VAL A 253 -13.47 -23.97 6.23
CA VAL A 253 -12.22 -24.07 7.01
C VAL A 253 -12.30 -23.27 8.33
N ASP A 254 -13.46 -22.71 8.67
CA ASP A 254 -13.77 -21.99 9.91
C ASP A 254 -13.47 -22.83 11.16
N GLY A 255 -12.29 -22.63 11.71
CA GLY A 255 -11.97 -22.95 13.10
C GLY A 255 -12.05 -21.68 13.96
N GLU A 256 -12.24 -21.84 15.26
CA GLU A 256 -12.22 -20.77 16.29
C GLU A 256 -10.92 -19.92 16.30
N HIS A 257 -9.94 -20.25 15.46
CA HIS A 257 -8.63 -19.61 15.37
C HIS A 257 -8.49 -18.59 14.21
N LEU A 258 -9.50 -18.43 13.35
CA LEU A 258 -9.43 -17.41 12.29
C LEU A 258 -9.71 -16.01 12.82
N LEU A 259 -8.84 -15.06 12.45
CA LEU A 259 -9.03 -13.65 12.76
C LEU A 259 -10.29 -13.11 12.09
N ASP A 260 -11.02 -12.23 12.79
CA ASP A 260 -12.20 -11.52 12.28
C ASP A 260 -11.96 -10.89 10.91
N LYS A 261 -10.78 -10.31 10.71
CA LYS A 261 -10.37 -9.71 9.44
C LYS A 261 -10.33 -10.73 8.30
N THR A 262 -9.80 -11.93 8.54
CA THR A 262 -9.74 -12.99 7.53
C THR A 262 -11.14 -13.49 7.18
N ARG A 263 -12.01 -13.68 8.20
CA ARG A 263 -13.41 -14.05 7.98
C ARG A 263 -14.16 -12.98 7.19
N ALA A 264 -14.06 -11.72 7.60
CA ALA A 264 -14.63 -10.57 6.90
C ALA A 264 -14.17 -10.51 5.43
N ASN A 265 -12.91 -10.86 5.14
CA ASN A 265 -12.40 -10.91 3.78
C ASN A 265 -13.04 -12.03 2.93
N ILE A 266 -13.24 -13.22 3.50
CA ILE A 266 -13.95 -14.32 2.81
C ILE A 266 -15.39 -13.92 2.51
N TYR A 267 -16.11 -13.41 3.51
CA TYR A 267 -17.50 -12.95 3.34
C TYR A 267 -17.62 -11.80 2.34
N HIS A 268 -16.65 -10.88 2.28
CA HIS A 268 -16.62 -9.81 1.28
C HIS A 268 -16.62 -10.36 -0.14
N HIS A 269 -15.83 -11.40 -0.41
CA HIS A 269 -15.71 -11.97 -1.74
C HIS A 269 -16.93 -12.81 -2.12
N ILE A 270 -17.55 -13.51 -1.17
CA ILE A 270 -18.85 -14.17 -1.39
C ILE A 270 -19.91 -13.12 -1.75
N ALA A 271 -19.98 -12.01 -1.00
CA ALA A 271 -20.88 -10.90 -1.31
C ALA A 271 -20.61 -10.29 -2.69
N TYR A 272 -19.33 -10.12 -3.06
CA TYR A 272 -18.91 -9.64 -4.38
C TYR A 272 -19.40 -10.55 -5.50
N ILE A 273 -19.32 -11.87 -5.33
CA ILE A 273 -19.83 -12.83 -6.31
C ILE A 273 -21.35 -12.68 -6.49
N HIS A 274 -22.12 -12.68 -5.40
CA HIS A 274 -23.57 -12.45 -5.46
C HIS A 274 -23.92 -11.11 -6.09
N PHE A 275 -23.15 -10.05 -5.80
CA PHE A 275 -23.32 -8.74 -6.41
C PHE A 275 -23.17 -8.80 -7.94
N HIS A 276 -22.14 -9.49 -8.45
CA HIS A 276 -21.92 -9.64 -9.89
C HIS A 276 -22.96 -10.53 -10.57
N LYS A 277 -23.51 -11.51 -9.85
CA LYS A 277 -24.67 -12.31 -10.28
C LYS A 277 -26.01 -11.55 -10.21
N LYS A 278 -26.01 -10.31 -9.70
CA LYS A 278 -27.21 -9.47 -9.44
C LYS A 278 -28.15 -10.04 -8.38
N GLU A 279 -27.65 -10.92 -7.52
CA GLU A 279 -28.36 -11.49 -6.37
C GLU A 279 -28.25 -10.52 -5.20
N PHE A 280 -28.87 -9.34 -5.34
CA PHE A 280 -28.62 -8.20 -4.44
C PHE A 280 -29.04 -8.44 -2.99
N GLY A 281 -30.05 -9.27 -2.72
CA GLY A 281 -30.45 -9.62 -1.36
C GLY A 281 -29.35 -10.39 -0.60
N GLU A 282 -28.77 -11.40 -1.23
CA GLU A 282 -27.65 -12.17 -0.67
C GLU A 282 -26.40 -11.31 -0.53
N ALA A 283 -26.07 -10.53 -1.57
CA ALA A 283 -24.94 -9.62 -1.55
C ALA A 283 -25.05 -8.59 -0.40
N GLU A 284 -26.23 -8.00 -0.21
CA GLU A 284 -26.50 -7.08 0.89
C GLU A 284 -26.30 -7.76 2.25
N SER A 285 -26.88 -8.94 2.45
CA SER A 285 -26.76 -9.71 3.70
C SER A 285 -25.31 -9.97 4.06
N TYR A 286 -24.52 -10.45 3.11
CA TYR A 286 -23.11 -10.72 3.33
C TYR A 286 -22.28 -9.45 3.52
N PHE A 287 -22.50 -8.37 2.75
CA PHE A 287 -21.79 -7.10 2.99
C PHE A 287 -22.11 -6.52 4.38
N LYS A 288 -23.36 -6.60 4.85
CA LYS A 288 -23.71 -6.22 6.22
C LYS A 288 -22.98 -7.09 7.23
N ARG A 289 -22.90 -8.40 7.01
CA ARG A 289 -22.15 -9.32 7.88
C ARG A 289 -20.68 -8.95 7.97
N VAL A 290 -20.04 -8.57 6.85
CA VAL A 290 -18.64 -8.09 6.83
C VAL A 290 -18.46 -6.91 7.78
N LEU A 291 -19.40 -5.96 7.79
CA LEU A 291 -19.33 -4.75 8.60
C LEU A 291 -19.66 -4.96 10.08
N GLN A 292 -20.06 -6.18 10.48
CA GLN A 292 -20.32 -6.54 11.89
C GLN A 292 -19.12 -7.16 12.60
N PHE A 293 -18.07 -7.56 11.86
CA PHE A 293 -16.85 -8.09 12.46
C PHE A 293 -16.07 -7.00 13.23
N ASN A 294 -15.21 -7.40 14.17
CA ASN A 294 -14.30 -6.47 14.84
C ASN A 294 -13.10 -6.17 13.93
N ILE A 295 -13.30 -5.23 13.01
CA ILE A 295 -12.36 -4.83 11.95
C ILE A 295 -12.12 -3.32 11.99
N ASN A 296 -10.98 -2.86 11.47
CA ASN A 296 -10.79 -1.43 11.25
C ASN A 296 -11.78 -0.96 10.18
N GLU A 297 -12.48 0.14 10.44
CA GLU A 297 -13.54 0.60 9.55
C GLU A 297 -13.05 0.89 8.12
N SER A 298 -11.80 1.30 7.96
CA SER A 298 -11.17 1.59 6.67
C SER A 298 -10.80 0.36 5.85
N ASP A 299 -10.67 -0.83 6.44
CA ASP A 299 -10.27 -2.05 5.72
C ASP A 299 -11.32 -2.49 4.69
N PHE A 300 -12.60 -2.17 4.92
CA PHE A 300 -13.73 -2.63 4.12
C PHE A 300 -14.54 -1.49 3.49
N LEU A 301 -13.84 -0.43 3.06
CA LEU A 301 -14.42 0.63 2.24
C LEU A 301 -15.05 0.08 0.95
N ASN A 302 -14.52 -1.01 0.39
CA ASN A 302 -15.12 -1.67 -0.78
C ASN A 302 -16.51 -2.24 -0.48
N SER A 303 -16.66 -2.95 0.65
CA SER A 303 -17.97 -3.49 1.07
C SER A 303 -18.99 -2.38 1.23
N ARG A 304 -18.61 -1.27 1.89
CA ARG A 304 -19.47 -0.09 2.05
C ARG A 304 -19.84 0.52 0.69
N TYR A 305 -18.88 0.64 -0.22
CA TYR A 305 -19.12 1.15 -1.57
C TYR A 305 -20.11 0.26 -2.34
N LEU A 306 -19.89 -1.05 -2.38
CA LEU A 306 -20.77 -1.97 -3.09
C LEU A 306 -22.16 -2.04 -2.47
N LEU A 307 -22.26 -2.00 -1.14
CA LEU A 307 -23.54 -1.91 -0.44
C LEU A 307 -24.29 -0.61 -0.77
N SER A 308 -23.59 0.53 -0.81
CA SER A 308 -24.18 1.79 -1.25
C SER A 308 -24.63 1.75 -2.71
N TYR A 309 -23.89 1.04 -3.57
CA TYR A 309 -24.24 0.84 -4.97
C TYR A 309 -25.49 -0.05 -5.11
N ILE A 310 -25.61 -1.13 -4.33
CA ILE A 310 -26.82 -1.96 -4.25
C ILE A 310 -28.04 -1.09 -3.94
N TYR A 311 -27.97 -0.29 -2.87
CA TYR A 311 -29.07 0.58 -2.48
C TYR A 311 -29.41 1.63 -3.55
N PHE A 312 -28.40 2.19 -4.20
CA PHE A 312 -28.60 3.08 -5.34
C PHE A 312 -29.36 2.36 -6.48
N THR A 313 -28.94 1.16 -6.86
CA THR A 313 -29.54 0.40 -7.97
C THR A 313 -30.93 -0.16 -7.66
N THR A 314 -31.25 -0.38 -6.38
CA THR A 314 -32.56 -0.85 -5.91
C THR A 314 -33.48 0.30 -5.50
N ASN A 315 -33.13 1.54 -5.85
CA ASN A 315 -33.89 2.77 -5.59
C ASN A 315 -34.10 3.07 -4.08
N GLN A 316 -33.27 2.51 -3.21
CA GLN A 316 -33.25 2.79 -1.77
C GLN A 316 -32.32 3.98 -1.47
N TYR A 317 -32.60 5.14 -2.08
CA TYR A 317 -31.67 6.27 -2.10
C TYR A 317 -31.30 6.82 -0.72
N HIS A 318 -32.21 6.75 0.26
CA HIS A 318 -31.92 7.15 1.64
C HIS A 318 -30.76 6.34 2.23
N LEU A 319 -30.83 5.01 2.12
CA LEU A 319 -29.77 4.11 2.58
C LEU A 319 -28.50 4.30 1.77
N ALA A 320 -28.60 4.45 0.45
CA ALA A 320 -27.44 4.72 -0.40
C ALA A 320 -26.68 5.97 0.08
N LYS A 321 -27.41 7.07 0.36
CA LYS A 321 -26.82 8.32 0.86
C LYS A 321 -26.14 8.15 2.22
N GLU A 322 -26.76 7.41 3.15
CA GLU A 322 -26.17 7.13 4.46
C GLU A 322 -24.82 6.41 4.33
N TYR A 323 -24.76 5.33 3.54
CA TYR A 323 -23.52 4.57 3.35
C TYR A 323 -22.46 5.35 2.56
N VAL A 324 -22.87 6.15 1.57
CA VAL A 324 -21.96 7.05 0.83
C VAL A 324 -21.32 8.07 1.77
N GLN A 325 -22.10 8.71 2.64
CA GLN A 325 -21.59 9.72 3.56
C GLN A 325 -20.60 9.12 4.57
N LYS A 326 -20.95 8.00 5.21
CA LYS A 326 -20.03 7.29 6.11
C LYS A 326 -18.76 6.84 5.37
N GLY A 327 -18.91 6.35 4.14
CA GLY A 327 -17.78 5.96 3.28
C GLY A 327 -16.84 7.11 2.93
N LEU A 328 -17.39 8.28 2.60
CA LEU A 328 -16.61 9.50 2.32
C LEU A 328 -15.81 9.94 3.54
N ILE A 329 -16.44 10.01 4.71
CA ILE A 329 -15.77 10.40 5.97
C ILE A 329 -14.54 9.52 6.20
N LEU A 330 -14.74 8.20 6.21
CA LEU A 330 -13.64 7.24 6.40
C LEU A 330 -12.56 7.34 5.31
N ALA A 331 -12.96 7.52 4.06
CA ALA A 331 -12.01 7.65 2.95
C ALA A 331 -11.17 8.94 3.06
N TYR A 332 -11.73 10.05 3.54
CA TYR A 332 -10.97 11.27 3.82
C TYR A 332 -10.09 11.14 5.06
N GLU A 333 -10.62 10.63 6.17
CA GLU A 333 -9.87 10.45 7.43
C GLU A 333 -8.62 9.57 7.29
N HIS A 334 -8.66 8.62 6.36
CA HIS A 334 -7.55 7.69 6.08
C HIS A 334 -6.80 8.00 4.78
N ASN A 335 -7.06 9.16 4.15
CA ASN A 335 -6.42 9.58 2.89
C ASN A 335 -6.48 8.50 1.78
N HIS A 336 -7.62 7.81 1.66
CA HIS A 336 -7.82 6.76 0.67
C HIS A 336 -8.42 7.33 -0.63
N GLN A 337 -7.59 7.98 -1.44
CA GLN A 337 -7.99 8.70 -2.66
C GLN A 337 -8.91 7.88 -3.59
N ARG A 338 -8.60 6.60 -3.83
CA ARG A 338 -9.44 5.69 -4.63
C ARG A 338 -10.90 5.71 -4.17
N TYR A 339 -11.17 5.49 -2.88
CA TYR A 339 -12.54 5.46 -2.37
C TYR A 339 -13.15 6.85 -2.20
N GLN A 340 -12.36 7.91 -1.96
CA GLN A 340 -12.86 9.28 -2.03
C GLN A 340 -13.47 9.54 -3.42
N ILE A 341 -12.79 9.13 -4.49
CA ILE A 341 -13.28 9.25 -5.86
C ILE A 341 -14.54 8.39 -6.07
N LYS A 342 -14.49 7.10 -5.72
CA LYS A 342 -15.62 6.17 -5.93
C LYS A 342 -16.90 6.64 -5.24
N PHE A 343 -16.81 7.01 -3.96
CA PHE A 343 -17.97 7.52 -3.23
C PHE A 343 -18.44 8.88 -3.74
N LYS A 344 -17.52 9.78 -4.13
CA LYS A 344 -17.91 11.08 -4.69
C LYS A 344 -18.67 10.93 -6.00
N VAL A 345 -18.26 10.02 -6.89
CA VAL A 345 -19.02 9.70 -8.11
C VAL A 345 -20.44 9.24 -7.74
N LEU A 346 -20.58 8.33 -6.77
CA LEU A 346 -21.89 7.84 -6.37
C LEU A 346 -22.75 8.93 -5.70
N ASN A 347 -22.14 9.83 -4.93
CA ASN A 347 -22.83 10.98 -4.33
C ASN A 347 -23.41 11.92 -5.39
N MET A 348 -22.61 12.30 -6.39
CA MET A 348 -23.06 13.20 -7.47
C MET A 348 -24.21 12.57 -8.29
N ARG A 349 -24.18 11.24 -8.46
CA ARG A 349 -25.30 10.50 -9.08
C ARG A 349 -26.57 10.52 -8.22
N LEU A 350 -26.45 10.45 -6.89
CA LEU A 350 -27.59 10.58 -5.97
C LEU A 350 -28.17 12.01 -5.96
N GLU A 351 -27.33 13.02 -6.19
CA GLU A 351 -27.70 14.43 -6.27
C GLU A 351 -28.24 14.83 -7.65
N ASN A 352 -28.14 13.96 -8.66
CA ASN A 352 -28.45 14.23 -10.07
C ASN A 352 -27.63 15.40 -10.65
N ASP A 353 -26.39 15.60 -10.18
CA ASP A 353 -25.45 16.59 -10.71
C ASP A 353 -24.70 16.03 -11.93
N ASP A 354 -25.41 15.87 -13.05
CA ASP A 354 -24.86 15.24 -14.26
C ASP A 354 -23.75 16.08 -14.92
N GLU A 355 -23.86 17.42 -14.90
CA GLU A 355 -22.85 18.30 -15.50
C GLU A 355 -21.57 18.35 -14.65
N GLY A 356 -21.70 18.49 -13.34
CA GLY A 356 -20.57 18.40 -12.43
C GLY A 356 -19.92 17.02 -12.50
N LEU A 357 -20.71 15.94 -12.56
CA LEU A 357 -20.21 14.59 -12.67
C LEU A 357 -19.43 14.37 -13.97
N LEU A 358 -19.93 14.89 -15.09
CA LEU A 358 -19.22 14.84 -16.38
C LEU A 358 -17.81 15.47 -16.26
N ASN A 359 -17.71 16.66 -15.67
CA ASN A 359 -16.42 17.34 -15.49
C ASN A 359 -15.52 16.58 -14.51
N TYR A 360 -16.06 16.11 -13.39
CA TYR A 360 -15.31 15.35 -12.39
C TYR A 360 -14.77 14.02 -12.95
N LEU A 361 -15.56 13.32 -13.78
CA LEU A 361 -15.13 12.11 -14.47
C LEU A 361 -13.91 12.37 -15.36
N LYS A 362 -13.99 13.41 -16.19
CA LYS A 362 -12.94 13.76 -17.14
C LYS A 362 -11.66 14.24 -16.45
N GLU A 363 -11.78 15.11 -15.45
CA GLU A 363 -10.63 15.81 -14.87
C GLU A 363 -9.95 15.06 -13.74
N LYS A 364 -10.68 14.17 -13.05
CA LYS A 364 -10.18 13.51 -11.84
C LYS A 364 -10.29 11.99 -11.90
N VAL A 365 -11.47 11.46 -12.25
CA VAL A 365 -11.73 10.02 -12.12
C VAL A 365 -10.95 9.22 -13.15
N ILE A 366 -11.16 9.50 -14.44
CA ILE A 366 -10.51 8.80 -15.55
C ILE A 366 -8.97 8.90 -15.43
N PRO A 367 -8.36 10.09 -15.27
CA PRO A 367 -6.91 10.20 -15.12
C PRO A 367 -6.35 9.44 -13.92
N PHE A 368 -7.09 9.38 -12.81
CA PHE A 368 -6.67 8.61 -11.63
C PHE A 368 -6.63 7.11 -11.93
N PHE A 369 -7.70 6.54 -12.46
CA PHE A 369 -7.77 5.09 -12.70
C PHE A 369 -6.85 4.65 -13.86
N GLU A 370 -6.65 5.50 -14.88
CA GLU A 370 -5.63 5.33 -15.92
C GLU A 370 -4.22 5.30 -15.30
N GLY A 371 -3.87 6.33 -14.52
CA GLY A 371 -2.55 6.44 -13.89
C GLY A 371 -2.30 5.33 -12.85
N ASN A 372 -3.35 4.78 -12.25
CA ASN A 372 -3.27 3.72 -11.26
C ASN A 372 -3.28 2.29 -11.85
N GLY A 373 -3.56 2.14 -13.16
CA GLY A 373 -3.51 0.87 -13.88
C GLY A 373 -4.73 -0.04 -13.67
N GLU A 374 -5.85 0.49 -13.18
CA GLU A 374 -7.04 -0.30 -12.85
C GLU A 374 -7.99 -0.43 -14.05
N ASN A 375 -7.58 -1.18 -15.07
CA ASN A 375 -8.28 -1.25 -16.36
C ASN A 375 -9.76 -1.69 -16.26
N ILE A 376 -10.09 -2.63 -15.37
CA ILE A 376 -11.48 -3.09 -15.18
C ILE A 376 -12.36 -1.97 -14.62
N GLU A 377 -11.88 -1.25 -13.60
CA GLU A 377 -12.64 -0.14 -13.01
C GLU A 377 -12.71 1.05 -14.00
N LEU A 378 -11.64 1.27 -14.77
CA LEU A 378 -11.59 2.32 -15.79
C LEU A 378 -12.67 2.13 -16.87
N LYS A 379 -12.92 0.90 -17.33
CA LYS A 379 -14.01 0.59 -18.28
C LYS A 379 -15.38 1.01 -17.76
N HIS A 380 -15.64 0.81 -16.47
CA HIS A 380 -16.88 1.29 -15.83
C HIS A 380 -17.03 2.80 -15.94
N TYR A 381 -15.95 3.56 -15.72
CA TYR A 381 -15.99 5.02 -15.80
C TYR A 381 -16.04 5.56 -17.23
N TYR A 382 -15.39 4.90 -18.19
CA TYR A 382 -15.57 5.21 -19.60
C TYR A 382 -17.02 5.03 -20.03
N TYR A 383 -17.66 3.92 -19.62
CA TYR A 383 -19.08 3.69 -19.92
C TYR A 383 -19.97 4.78 -19.31
N LEU A 384 -19.76 5.12 -18.02
CA LEU A 384 -20.51 6.18 -17.35
C LEU A 384 -20.33 7.54 -18.03
N TYR A 385 -19.10 7.89 -18.40
CA TYR A 385 -18.79 9.13 -19.10
C TYR A 385 -19.44 9.18 -20.49
N GLY A 386 -19.35 8.09 -21.25
CA GLY A 386 -20.02 7.94 -22.54
C GLY A 386 -21.54 8.10 -22.43
N LYS A 387 -22.16 7.52 -21.39
CA LYS A 387 -23.59 7.66 -21.13
C LYS A 387 -23.99 9.11 -20.87
N LEU A 388 -23.26 9.84 -20.03
CA LEU A 388 -23.52 11.25 -19.76
C LEU A 388 -23.34 12.10 -21.02
N LEU A 389 -22.26 11.90 -21.77
CA LEU A 389 -22.06 12.58 -23.06
C LEU A 389 -23.20 12.34 -24.02
N TYR A 390 -23.73 11.11 -24.09
CA TYR A 390 -24.88 10.77 -24.91
C TYR A 390 -26.13 11.55 -24.47
N GLN A 391 -26.40 11.62 -23.16
CA GLN A 391 -27.51 12.42 -22.60
C GLN A 391 -27.38 13.91 -22.91
N PHE A 392 -26.15 14.43 -22.97
CA PHE A 392 -25.84 15.80 -23.40
C PHE A 392 -25.74 15.98 -24.93
N ASN A 393 -26.22 15.00 -25.72
CA ASN A 393 -26.21 15.01 -27.19
C ASN A 393 -24.81 15.11 -27.84
N ARG A 394 -23.76 14.71 -27.13
CA ARG A 394 -22.36 14.68 -27.61
C ARG A 394 -22.02 13.30 -28.17
N TYR A 395 -22.79 12.84 -29.15
CA TYR A 395 -22.81 11.44 -29.60
C TYR A 395 -21.47 10.89 -30.12
N LYS A 396 -20.70 11.69 -30.88
CA LYS A 396 -19.39 11.24 -31.39
C LYS A 396 -18.43 10.88 -30.25
N LYS A 397 -18.30 11.77 -29.26
CA LYS A 397 -17.47 11.52 -28.08
C LYS A 397 -18.02 10.39 -27.23
N ALA A 398 -19.36 10.29 -27.10
CA ALA A 398 -19.97 9.17 -26.39
C ALA A 398 -19.56 7.83 -27.03
N ALA A 399 -19.60 7.72 -28.36
CA ALA A 399 -19.16 6.52 -29.09
C ALA A 399 -17.68 6.21 -28.86
N GLU A 400 -16.79 7.21 -28.88
CA GLU A 400 -15.36 7.03 -28.56
C GLU A 400 -15.16 6.40 -27.18
N TYR A 401 -15.85 6.90 -26.16
CA TYR A 401 -15.74 6.35 -24.80
C TYR A 401 -16.45 5.01 -24.62
N PHE A 402 -17.53 4.73 -25.35
CA PHE A 402 -18.13 3.39 -25.36
C PHE A 402 -17.20 2.35 -25.99
N MET A 403 -16.41 2.72 -27.00
CA MET A 403 -15.38 1.82 -27.54
C MET A 403 -14.30 1.53 -26.49
N LEU A 404 -13.82 2.55 -25.77
CA LEU A 404 -12.85 2.37 -24.68
C LEU A 404 -13.38 1.52 -23.51
N ALA A 405 -14.70 1.52 -23.29
CA ALA A 405 -15.34 0.73 -22.25
C ALA A 405 -15.54 -0.75 -22.61
N ARG A 406 -15.40 -1.12 -23.89
CA ARG A 406 -15.62 -2.49 -24.36
C ARG A 406 -14.47 -3.41 -23.91
N ASP A 407 -14.79 -4.68 -23.69
CA ASP A 407 -13.78 -5.73 -23.61
C ASP A 407 -13.35 -6.11 -25.04
N ASP A 408 -12.06 -5.91 -25.34
CA ASP A 408 -11.39 -6.37 -26.56
C ASP A 408 -11.28 -7.90 -26.57
N PHE A 409 -12.41 -8.60 -26.68
CA PHE A 409 -12.38 -10.06 -26.77
C PHE A 409 -12.42 -10.54 -28.22
N MET A 410 -13.06 -9.82 -29.15
CA MET A 410 -13.14 -10.18 -30.59
C MET A 410 -13.47 -8.99 -31.50
N VAL A 411 -12.59 -7.99 -31.59
CA VAL A 411 -12.51 -7.05 -32.73
C VAL A 411 -11.10 -7.06 -33.27
#